data_AF-A0A849R9V5-F1
#
_entry.id   AF-A0A849R9V5-F1
#
_cell.length_a   1.000
_cell.length_b   1.000
_cell.length_c   1.000
_cell.angle_alpha   90.00
_cell.angle_beta   90.00
_cell.angle_gamma   90.00
#
_symmetry.space_group_name_H-M   'P 1'
#
loop_
_entity.id
_entity.type
_entity.pdbx_description
1 polymer ?
#
loop_
_entity_poly.entity_id
_entity_poly.type
_entity_poly.pdbx_seq_one_letter_code
_entity_poly.pdbx_strand_id
1 'polypeptide(L)' 'GLRERLALMAVPVLFAGTPIAFITAGVLSLAFMGFAGLYSK' A
#
# COMPACT_ATOMS: atom_id res chain seq x y z
N GLY A 1 5.34 9.17 6.27
CA GLY A 1 5.79 9.28 4.88
C GLY A 1 4.69 8.97 3.88
N LEU A 2 4.25 7.72 3.78
CA LEU A 2 3.27 7.28 2.76
C LEU A 2 1.96 8.09 2.77
N ARG A 3 1.33 8.26 3.94
CA ARG A 3 0.09 9.05 4.10
C ARG A 3 0.24 10.51 3.66
N GLU A 4 1.37 11.14 3.97
CA GLU A 4 1.67 12.52 3.59
C GLU A 4 1.73 12.68 2.06
N ARG A 5 2.43 11.76 1.40
CA ARG A 5 2.51 11.73 -0.07
C ARG A 5 1.16 11.46 -0.71
N LEU A 6 0.36 10.60 -0.09
CA LEU A 6 -0.99 10.30 -0.54
C LEU A 6 -1.93 11.50 -0.43
N ALA A 7 -1.77 12.33 0.61
CA ALA A 7 -2.54 13.56 0.79
C ALA A 7 -2.17 14.66 -0.23
N LEU A 8 -0.93 14.64 -0.74
CA LEU A 8 -0.46 15.54 -1.79
C LEU A 8 -0.84 15.07 -3.20
N MET A 9 -1.30 13.83 -3.35
CA MET A 9 -1.73 13.27 -4.64
C MET A 9 -3.21 13.56 -4.90
N ALA A 10 -3.55 13.72 -6.18
CA ALA A 10 -4.94 13.89 -6.61
C ALA A 10 -5.70 12.55 -6.55
N VAL A 11 -6.05 12.13 -5.33
CA VAL A 11 -6.89 10.95 -5.09
C VAL A 11 -8.36 11.37 -5.22
N PRO A 12 -9.18 10.69 -6.06
CA PRO A 12 -10.60 10.99 -6.15
C PRO A 12 -11.28 10.83 -4.78
N VAL A 13 -12.25 11.71 -4.46
CA VAL A 13 -12.97 11.72 -3.16
C VAL A 13 -13.54 10.34 -2.80
N LEU A 14 -14.03 9.58 -3.79
CA LEU A 14 -14.57 8.23 -3.60
C LEU A 14 -13.55 7.22 -3.04
N PHE A 15 -12.26 7.45 -3.28
CA PHE A 15 -11.18 6.57 -2.82
C PHE A 15 -10.42 7.13 -1.61
N ALA A 16 -10.73 8.36 -1.18
CA ALA A 16 -10.02 9.01 -0.09
C ALA A 16 -10.23 8.29 1.26
N GLY A 17 -9.18 8.25 2.07
CA GLY A 17 -9.23 7.66 3.42
C GLY A 17 -9.13 6.13 3.41
N THR A 18 -10.23 5.45 3.76
CA THR A 18 -10.26 4.01 4.00
C THR A 18 -9.99 3.15 2.75
N PRO A 19 -10.61 3.43 1.58
CA PRO A 19 -10.43 2.57 0.40
C PRO A 19 -8.96 2.52 -0.07
N ILE A 20 -8.31 3.68 -0.19
CA ILE A 20 -6.92 3.72 -0.63
C ILE A 20 -5.93 3.21 0.42
N ALA A 21 -6.26 3.30 1.70
CA ALA A 21 -5.49 2.66 2.77
C ALA A 21 -5.49 1.13 2.61
N PHE A 22 -6.64 0.52 2.28
CA PHE A 22 -6.70 -0.92 2.01
C PHE A 22 -5.92 -1.33 0.75
N ILE A 23 -6.02 -0.55 -0.33
CA ILE A 23 -5.27 -0.82 -1.56
C ILE A 23 -3.77 -0.78 -1.28
N THR A 24 -3.30 0.28 -0.63
CA THR A 24 -1.87 0.43 -0.30
C THR A 24 -1.37 -0.66 0.64
N ALA A 25 -2.18 -1.06 1.63
CA ALA A 25 -1.85 -2.19 2.50
C ALA A 25 -1.76 -3.52 1.73
N GLY A 26 -2.66 -3.77 0.78
CA GLY A 26 -2.61 -4.96 -0.08
C GLY A 26 -1.36 -5.02 -0.95
N VAL A 27 -1.01 -3.89 -1.59
CA VAL A 27 0.23 -3.78 -2.38
C VAL A 27 1.46 -4.00 -1.50
N LEU A 28 1.46 -3.46 -0.28
CA LEU A 28 2.55 -3.67 0.68
C LEU A 28 2.68 -5.15 1.06
N SER A 29 1.57 -5.84 1.33
CA SER A 29 1.55 -7.28 1.61
C SER A 29 2.15 -8.10 0.47
N LEU A 30 1.80 -7.79 -0.78
CA LEU A 30 2.37 -8.46 -1.96
C LEU A 30 3.87 -8.20 -2.09
N ALA A 31 4.31 -6.97 -1.86
CA ALA A 31 5.73 -6.63 -1.86
C ALA A 31 6.51 -7.44 -0.81
N PHE A 32 5.92 -7.68 0.37
CA PHE A 32 6.52 -8.52 1.40
C PHE A 32 6.46 -10.03 1.10
N MET A 33 5.40 -10.51 0.46
CA MET A 33 5.31 -11.91 0.03
C MET A 33 6.44 -12.30 -0.91
N GLY A 34 6.95 -11.36 -1.73
CA GLY A 34 8.14 -11.59 -2.57
C GLY A 34 9.42 -11.95 -1.78
N PHE A 35 9.46 -11.65 -0.48
CA PHE A 35 10.56 -12.02 0.41
C PHE A 35 10.33 -13.32 1.18
N ALA A 36 9.14 -13.94 1.11
CA ALA A 36 8.78 -15.10 1.90
C ALA A 36 9.65 -16.35 1.65
N GLY A 37 10.34 -16.42 0.51
CA GLY A 37 11.23 -17.52 0.14
C GLY A 37 12.72 -17.28 0.38
N LEU A 38 13.14 -16.11 0.88
CA LEU A 38 14.56 -15.73 0.99
C LEU A 38 15.40 -16.64 1.91
N TYR A 39 14.76 -17.40 2.79
CA TYR A 39 15.40 -18.32 3.74
C TYR A 39 15.06 -19.79 3.47
N SER A 40 14.46 -20.10 2.32
CA SER A 40 14.18 -21.48 1.93
C SER A 40 15.46 -22.14 1.43
N LYS A 41 15.90 -23.18 2.15
CA LYS A 41 17.06 -24.03 1.82
C LYS A 41 16.86 -24.82 0.54
#